data_AF-A0AA35K2B6-F1
#
_entry.id   AF-A0AA35K2B6-F1
#
_cell.length_a   1.000
_cell.length_b   1.000
_cell.length_c   1.000
_cell.angle_alpha   90.00
_cell.angle_beta   90.00
_cell.angle_gamma   90.00
#
_symmetry.space_group_name_H-M   'P 1'
#
loop_
_entity.id
_entity.type
_entity.pdbx_description
1 polymer ?
#
loop_
_entity_poly.entity_id
_entity_poly.type
_entity_poly.pdbx_seq_one_letter_code
_entity_poly.pdbx_strand_id
1 'polypeptide(L)'
;MLRRGALALLVPLRRRSAMATPPDRRFVVELASSELVHFYLSNDDDNNHRAPPRCFLPRPGRCYSFCLPAAGSPRERVRAARLHRLLQRRLSQEQPFGAGSAALALLSYSPSREAALERGFLVQDERRAPETERSLEELLRHLLPAPVHLAVYEVAEGGEVRCALWRLDGAAQDRQLVRRARVVAEEEPALHSACAHLLEDAVFRSRGAARRVLEECTSLIPEAKAVLDLVDQCPQHPKKGDFPVIVIEGLDATGKTTLTQAVKDSLNAVLLRSPPPSVSQWRKIFDDEPTLIRRAFYALTNYILASEIAKASSKSPVIVDRLVKTLHIIKKNLGALFLSVYTVFFTL
;
A
#
# COMPACT_ATOMS: atom_id res chain seq x y z
N MET A 1 -1.63 14.20 29.24
CA MET A 1 -2.44 15.20 28.49
C MET A 1 -2.33 14.90 26.99
N LEU A 2 -3.19 14.03 26.45
CA LEU A 2 -3.25 13.76 25.01
C LEU A 2 -4.05 14.87 24.31
N ARG A 3 -3.45 15.53 23.32
CA ARG A 3 -4.14 16.52 22.48
C ARG A 3 -5.24 15.84 21.66
N ARG A 4 -6.49 16.22 21.96
CA ARG A 4 -7.70 15.93 21.20
C ARG A 4 -7.58 16.58 19.81
N GLY A 5 -7.18 15.81 18.80
CA GLY A 5 -7.07 16.32 17.42
C GLY A 5 -7.21 15.30 16.29
N ALA A 6 -7.49 14.02 16.59
CA ALA A 6 -7.48 12.96 15.57
C ALA A 6 -8.79 12.14 15.46
N LEU A 7 -9.89 12.58 16.09
CA LEU A 7 -11.09 11.76 16.30
C LEU A 7 -12.17 11.84 15.19
N ALA A 8 -11.88 12.38 14.00
CA ALA A 8 -12.87 12.53 12.93
C ALA A 8 -12.93 11.36 11.90
N LEU A 9 -12.28 10.21 12.16
CA LEU A 9 -12.09 9.16 11.14
C LEU A 9 -12.97 7.90 11.27
N LEU A 10 -13.88 7.82 12.25
CA LEU A 10 -14.62 6.58 12.54
C LEU A 10 -16.11 6.72 12.22
N VAL A 11 -16.47 6.46 10.96
CA VAL A 11 -17.84 6.01 10.59
C VAL A 11 -17.73 4.52 10.28
N PRO A 12 -18.61 3.67 10.83
CA PRO A 12 -18.44 2.21 10.81
C PRO A 12 -18.34 1.66 9.39
N LEU A 13 -17.28 0.87 9.15
CA LEU A 13 -17.17 -0.03 7.99
C LEU A 13 -18.31 -1.05 8.10
N ARG A 14 -19.21 -1.09 7.12
CA ARG A 14 -20.37 -2.00 7.15
C ARG A 14 -19.98 -3.37 6.55
N ARG A 15 -19.90 -4.36 7.45
CA ARG A 15 -19.94 -5.83 7.29
C ARG A 15 -19.85 -6.44 5.87
N ARG A 16 -18.80 -7.23 5.66
CA ARG A 16 -18.93 -8.70 5.61
C ARG A 16 -18.02 -9.29 6.68
N SER A 17 -18.62 -9.76 7.77
CA SER A 17 -17.94 -10.66 8.70
C SER A 17 -17.77 -11.97 7.95
N ALA A 18 -16.57 -12.21 7.42
CA ALA A 18 -16.18 -13.57 7.10
C ALA A 18 -16.08 -14.30 8.45
N MET A 19 -16.82 -15.41 8.56
CA MET A 19 -16.62 -16.43 9.57
C MET A 19 -15.13 -16.72 9.76
N ALA A 20 -14.78 -17.28 10.93
CA ALA A 20 -13.51 -17.96 11.22
C ALA A 20 -12.72 -18.27 9.93
N THR A 21 -11.52 -17.66 9.79
CA THR A 21 -10.65 -17.76 8.61
C THR A 21 -10.91 -19.05 7.82
N PRO A 22 -11.53 -18.99 6.62
CA PRO A 22 -11.88 -20.18 5.89
C PRO A 22 -10.64 -21.07 5.71
N PRO A 23 -10.80 -22.41 5.71
CA PRO A 23 -9.67 -23.36 5.67
C PRO A 23 -8.73 -23.12 4.49
N ASP A 24 -9.22 -22.50 3.41
CA ASP A 24 -8.46 -22.21 2.20
C ASP A 24 -7.59 -20.94 2.27
N ARG A 25 -7.64 -20.18 3.38
CA ARG A 25 -6.82 -18.97 3.48
C ARG A 25 -5.33 -19.29 3.54
N ARG A 26 -4.58 -18.53 2.75
CA ARG A 26 -3.12 -18.50 2.71
C ARG A 26 -2.62 -17.16 3.23
N PHE A 27 -1.41 -17.19 3.76
CA PHE A 27 -0.74 -16.03 4.31
C PHE A 27 0.65 -15.93 3.69
N VAL A 28 1.09 -14.69 3.47
CA VAL A 28 2.49 -14.38 3.13
C VAL A 28 2.98 -13.25 4.01
N VAL A 29 4.18 -13.42 4.56
CA VAL A 29 4.89 -12.43 5.38
C VAL A 29 6.19 -12.06 4.70
N GLU A 30 6.48 -10.77 4.64
CA GLU A 30 7.76 -10.24 4.18
C GLU A 30 8.69 -10.06 5.38
N LEU A 31 9.77 -10.84 5.43
CA LEU A 31 10.78 -10.75 6.48
C LEU A 31 11.71 -9.55 6.27
N ALA A 32 12.46 -9.18 7.31
CA ALA A 32 13.47 -8.12 7.21
C ALA A 32 14.56 -8.41 6.16
N SER A 33 14.82 -9.69 5.86
CA SER A 33 15.72 -10.14 4.79
C SER A 33 15.14 -9.98 3.38
N SER A 34 13.90 -9.49 3.25
CA SER A 34 13.11 -9.52 2.00
C SER A 34 12.73 -10.93 1.51
N GLU A 35 12.95 -11.95 2.34
CA GLU A 35 12.43 -13.30 2.10
C GLU A 35 10.92 -13.33 2.36
N LEU A 36 10.19 -14.05 1.49
CA LEU A 36 8.75 -14.25 1.62
C LEU A 36 8.47 -15.60 2.27
N VAL A 37 7.73 -15.58 3.37
CA VAL A 37 7.30 -16.80 4.07
C VAL A 37 5.83 -17.05 3.81
N HIS A 38 5.54 -18.18 3.17
CA HIS A 38 4.20 -18.63 2.84
C HIS A 38 3.72 -19.69 3.83
N PHE A 39 2.50 -19.54 4.33
CA PHE A 39 1.92 -20.52 5.26
C PHE A 39 0.39 -20.54 5.24
N TYR A 40 -0.17 -21.57 5.84
CA TYR A 40 -1.60 -21.69 6.09
C TYR A 40 -1.88 -22.31 7.47
N LEU A 41 -3.14 -22.23 7.89
CA LEU A 41 -3.58 -22.74 9.18
C LEU A 41 -4.40 -24.01 8.98
N SER A 42 -3.80 -25.15 9.32
CA SER A 42 -4.38 -26.49 9.21
C SER A 42 -5.16 -26.88 10.46
N ASN A 43 -6.21 -27.69 10.29
CA ASN A 43 -6.88 -28.31 11.43
C ASN A 43 -6.01 -29.44 12.01
N ASP A 44 -6.23 -29.78 13.29
CA ASP A 44 -5.48 -30.82 14.00
C ASP A 44 -5.74 -32.24 13.44
N ASP A 45 -6.85 -32.46 12.73
CA ASP A 45 -7.19 -33.75 12.09
C ASP A 45 -6.48 -33.97 10.74
N ASP A 46 -5.79 -32.95 10.21
CA ASP A 46 -5.17 -33.02 8.90
C ASP A 46 -3.79 -33.71 8.99
N ASN A 47 -3.63 -34.89 8.38
CA ASN A 47 -2.40 -35.71 8.44
C ASN A 47 -1.21 -35.13 7.66
N ASN A 48 -1.21 -33.83 7.34
CA ASN A 48 -0.17 -33.21 6.56
C ASN A 48 1.07 -32.89 7.42
N HIS A 49 2.10 -33.74 7.35
CA HIS A 49 3.35 -33.65 8.13
C HIS A 49 4.36 -32.61 7.59
N ARG A 50 3.90 -31.59 6.87
CA ARG A 50 4.80 -30.54 6.38
C ARG A 50 5.42 -29.79 7.55
N ALA A 51 6.74 -29.57 7.46
CA ALA A 51 7.48 -28.83 8.47
C ALA A 51 6.90 -27.40 8.63
N PRO A 52 6.95 -26.82 9.84
CA PRO A 52 6.56 -25.43 10.04
C PRO A 52 7.47 -24.51 9.22
N PRO A 53 6.98 -23.32 8.81
CA PRO A 53 7.81 -22.36 8.09
C PRO A 53 9.03 -22.01 8.95
N ARG A 54 10.22 -22.35 8.42
CA ARG A 54 11.50 -21.99 9.05
C ARG A 54 11.54 -20.46 9.15
N CYS A 55 12.20 -19.92 10.18
CA CYS A 55 12.34 -18.48 10.48
C CYS A 55 11.07 -17.66 10.79
N PHE A 56 9.90 -18.31 10.92
CA PHE A 56 8.63 -17.63 11.24
C PHE A 56 8.53 -17.11 12.69
N LEU A 57 9.22 -17.74 13.64
CA LEU A 57 9.19 -17.39 15.06
C LEU A 57 10.59 -17.10 15.61
N PRO A 58 10.80 -15.97 16.31
CA PRO A 58 12.03 -15.79 17.09
C PRO A 58 12.13 -16.84 18.19
N ARG A 59 13.35 -17.30 18.49
CA ARG A 59 13.62 -18.26 19.56
C ARG A 59 14.61 -17.65 20.57
N PRO A 60 14.27 -17.59 21.87
CA PRO A 60 12.92 -17.76 22.43
C PRO A 60 12.01 -16.63 21.92
N GLY A 61 10.70 -16.83 21.86
CA GLY A 61 9.81 -15.77 21.41
C GLY A 61 8.42 -16.24 20.98
N ARG A 62 7.57 -15.27 20.66
CA ARG A 62 6.17 -15.45 20.25
C ARG A 62 5.87 -14.54 19.07
N CYS A 63 4.87 -14.87 18.27
CA CYS A 63 4.36 -13.94 17.27
C CYS A 63 2.85 -13.76 17.41
N TYR A 64 2.40 -12.62 16.89
CA TYR A 64 1.01 -12.23 16.84
C TYR A 64 0.68 -11.81 15.42
N SER A 65 -0.51 -12.08 14.91
CA SER A 65 -0.94 -11.48 13.64
C SER A 65 -2.40 -11.12 13.62
N PHE A 66 -2.73 -10.12 12.82
CA PHE A 66 -4.10 -9.69 12.58
C PHE A 66 -4.21 -9.14 11.16
N CYS A 67 -5.41 -9.24 10.59
CA CYS A 67 -5.73 -8.73 9.26
C CYS A 67 -6.75 -7.59 9.37
N LEU A 68 -6.62 -6.61 8.48
CA LEU A 68 -7.61 -5.56 8.32
C LEU A 68 -8.77 -6.08 7.47
N PRO A 69 -10.02 -5.69 7.80
CA PRO A 69 -11.15 -6.01 6.95
C PRO A 69 -10.91 -5.54 5.52
N ALA A 70 -11.16 -6.41 4.55
CA ALA A 70 -11.15 -6.01 3.16
C ALA A 70 -12.19 -4.91 2.93
N ALA A 71 -11.83 -3.92 2.11
CA ALA A 71 -12.75 -2.84 1.77
C ALA A 71 -13.91 -3.39 0.92
N GLY A 72 -15.14 -3.24 1.40
CA GLY A 72 -16.35 -3.66 0.70
C GLY A 72 -16.83 -2.66 -0.36
N SER A 73 -16.26 -1.45 -0.37
CA SER A 73 -16.61 -0.39 -1.29
C SER A 73 -15.43 0.56 -1.55
N PRO A 74 -15.49 1.39 -2.59
CA PRO A 74 -14.43 2.34 -2.90
C PRO A 74 -14.08 3.25 -1.72
N ARG A 75 -15.06 3.92 -1.09
CA ARG A 75 -14.82 4.82 0.06
C ARG A 75 -14.16 4.12 1.25
N GLU A 76 -14.45 2.84 1.44
CA GLU A 76 -13.85 2.04 2.49
C GLU A 76 -12.39 1.70 2.19
N ARG A 77 -11.99 1.64 0.92
CA ARG A 77 -10.61 1.36 0.50
C ARG A 77 -9.65 2.49 0.88
N VAL A 78 -10.08 3.75 0.76
CA VAL A 78 -9.30 4.93 1.18
C VAL A 78 -9.12 4.93 2.69
N ARG A 79 -10.20 4.65 3.43
CA ARG A 79 -10.15 4.53 4.89
C ARG A 79 -9.26 3.36 5.34
N ALA A 80 -9.41 2.20 4.72
CA ALA A 80 -8.59 1.02 4.99
C ALA A 80 -7.10 1.29 4.72
N ALA A 81 -6.76 1.96 3.61
CA ALA A 81 -5.39 2.34 3.30
C ALA A 81 -4.78 3.31 4.33
N ARG A 82 -5.56 4.29 4.79
CA ARG A 82 -5.13 5.22 5.85
C ARG A 82 -4.99 4.52 7.20
N LEU A 83 -5.93 3.65 7.56
CA LEU A 83 -5.89 2.85 8.77
C LEU A 83 -4.67 1.91 8.79
N HIS A 84 -4.37 1.24 7.67
CA HIS A 84 -3.16 0.45 7.51
C HIS A 84 -1.89 1.28 7.74
N ARG A 85 -1.79 2.47 7.13
CA ARG A 85 -0.64 3.38 7.34
C ARG A 85 -0.54 3.87 8.78
N LEU A 86 -1.67 4.14 9.44
CA LEU A 86 -1.71 4.52 10.86
C LEU A 86 -1.16 3.38 11.74
N LEU A 87 -1.64 2.15 11.54
CA LEU A 87 -1.15 0.98 12.27
C LEU A 87 0.33 0.74 12.01
N GLN A 88 0.78 0.80 10.77
CA GLN A 88 2.21 0.69 10.43
C GLN A 88 3.05 1.70 11.22
N ARG A 89 2.62 2.97 11.28
CA ARG A 89 3.32 4.00 12.06
C ARG A 89 3.33 3.69 13.55
N ARG A 90 2.19 3.30 14.14
CA ARG A 90 2.08 2.95 15.56
C ARG A 90 2.98 1.77 15.92
N LEU A 91 2.99 0.73 15.09
CA LEU A 91 3.79 -0.46 15.30
C LEU A 91 5.31 -0.19 15.12
N SER A 92 5.69 0.67 14.16
CA SER A 92 7.11 0.93 13.87
C SER A 92 7.75 2.05 14.71
N GLN A 93 7.03 3.14 15.00
CA GLN A 93 7.61 4.38 15.57
C GLN A 93 7.38 4.52 17.07
N GLU A 94 6.26 4.00 17.60
CA GLU A 94 5.92 4.22 19.01
C GLU A 94 6.44 3.10 19.92
N GLN A 95 7.11 2.08 19.35
CA GLN A 95 7.61 0.87 20.03
C GLN A 95 6.74 0.53 21.26
N PRO A 96 5.43 0.25 21.07
CA PRO A 96 4.58 -0.09 22.21
C PRO A 96 5.04 -1.39 22.89
N PHE A 97 5.85 -2.15 22.17
CA PHE A 97 6.41 -3.45 22.52
C PHE A 97 7.92 -3.21 22.58
N GLY A 98 8.54 -3.42 23.74
CA GLY A 98 9.92 -3.01 24.00
C GLY A 98 10.97 -3.60 23.02
N ALA A 99 12.25 -3.28 23.27
CA ALA A 99 13.36 -3.74 22.43
C ALA A 99 13.28 -5.25 22.12
N GLY A 100 13.51 -5.64 20.85
CA GLY A 100 13.35 -7.03 20.39
C GLY A 100 11.98 -7.34 19.78
N SER A 101 11.19 -6.32 19.44
CA SER A 101 9.92 -6.47 18.73
C SER A 101 10.00 -5.92 17.31
N ALA A 102 9.42 -6.64 16.35
CA ALA A 102 9.38 -6.22 14.94
C ALA A 102 7.97 -6.41 14.37
N ALA A 103 7.51 -5.45 13.56
CA ALA A 103 6.25 -5.56 12.84
C ALA A 103 6.52 -5.74 11.35
N LEU A 104 6.12 -6.90 10.84
CA LEU A 104 6.29 -7.33 9.46
C LEU A 104 4.97 -7.19 8.68
N ALA A 105 5.07 -6.90 7.39
CA ALA A 105 3.90 -6.85 6.53
C ALA A 105 3.34 -8.26 6.34
N LEU A 106 2.02 -8.40 6.50
CA LEU A 106 1.30 -9.65 6.29
C LEU A 106 0.23 -9.44 5.23
N LEU A 107 0.04 -10.44 4.38
CA LEU A 107 -1.02 -10.49 3.41
C LEU A 107 -1.79 -11.80 3.56
N SER A 108 -3.11 -11.73 3.66
CA SER A 108 -4.00 -12.89 3.66
C SER A 108 -4.81 -12.92 2.37
N TYR A 109 -4.85 -14.08 1.73
CA TYR A 109 -5.54 -14.27 0.46
C TYR A 109 -6.18 -15.65 0.39
N SER A 110 -7.07 -15.84 -0.57
CA SER A 110 -7.57 -17.16 -0.94
C SER A 110 -7.05 -17.54 -2.34
N PRO A 111 -6.63 -18.80 -2.56
CA PRO A 111 -6.34 -19.33 -3.89
C PRO A 111 -7.60 -19.35 -4.78
N SER A 112 -8.76 -19.68 -4.19
CA SER A 112 -10.05 -19.46 -4.84
C SER A 112 -10.30 -17.94 -4.87
N ARG A 113 -10.30 -17.35 -6.07
CA ARG A 113 -10.38 -15.89 -6.32
C ARG A 113 -11.65 -15.19 -5.78
N GLU A 114 -12.45 -15.89 -4.99
CA GLU A 114 -13.72 -15.45 -4.42
C GLU A 114 -13.54 -14.65 -3.12
N ALA A 115 -12.47 -14.89 -2.35
CA ALA A 115 -12.22 -14.16 -1.11
C ALA A 115 -11.33 -12.94 -1.34
N ALA A 116 -11.69 -11.84 -0.67
CA ALA A 116 -10.95 -10.59 -0.78
C ALA A 116 -9.54 -10.69 -0.17
N LEU A 117 -8.61 -9.95 -0.79
CA LEU A 117 -7.26 -9.74 -0.31
C LEU A 117 -7.28 -8.88 0.95
N GLU A 118 -6.66 -9.35 2.03
CA GLU A 118 -6.56 -8.61 3.28
C GLU A 118 -5.11 -8.30 3.61
N ARG A 119 -4.86 -7.07 4.02
CA ARG A 119 -3.55 -6.61 4.49
C ARG A 119 -3.54 -6.64 6.01
N GLY A 120 -2.41 -6.96 6.60
CA GLY A 120 -2.27 -7.09 8.04
C GLY A 120 -0.83 -6.92 8.47
N PHE A 121 -0.58 -7.31 9.72
CA PHE A 121 0.75 -7.32 10.29
C PHE A 121 1.01 -8.62 11.02
N LEU A 122 2.26 -9.07 10.99
CA LEU A 122 2.80 -10.05 11.91
C LEU A 122 3.77 -9.34 12.85
N VAL A 123 3.51 -9.42 14.14
CA VAL A 123 4.32 -8.80 15.20
C VAL A 123 5.12 -9.90 15.88
N GLN A 124 6.43 -9.79 15.81
CA GLN A 124 7.38 -10.67 16.48
C GLN A 124 7.74 -10.08 17.85
N ASP A 125 7.81 -10.94 18.85
CA ASP A 125 8.22 -10.62 20.22
C ASP A 125 9.27 -11.65 20.68
N GLU A 126 10.53 -11.27 20.61
CA GLU A 126 11.68 -12.11 21.00
C GLU A 126 11.76 -12.33 22.52
N ARG A 127 11.08 -11.50 23.33
CA ARG A 127 11.21 -11.54 24.79
C ARG A 127 10.02 -12.20 25.48
N ARG A 128 8.95 -12.49 24.72
CA ARG A 128 7.67 -12.99 25.23
C ARG A 128 7.13 -12.07 26.33
N ALA A 129 7.24 -10.76 26.12
CA ALA A 129 6.82 -9.77 27.09
C ALA A 129 5.28 -9.78 27.23
N PRO A 130 4.72 -9.98 28.44
CA PRO A 130 3.27 -9.97 28.65
C PRO A 130 2.58 -8.69 28.18
N GLU A 131 3.31 -7.57 28.21
CA GLU A 131 2.85 -6.25 27.78
C GLU A 131 2.61 -6.18 26.28
N THR A 132 3.29 -7.01 25.47
CA THR A 132 3.15 -7.00 24.01
C THR A 132 1.73 -7.38 23.60
N GLU A 133 1.25 -8.51 24.14
CA GLU A 133 -0.08 -9.03 23.85
C GLU A 133 -1.16 -8.04 24.31
N ARG A 134 -1.06 -7.52 25.54
CA ARG A 134 -2.01 -6.54 26.08
C ARG A 134 -2.03 -5.26 25.25
N SER A 135 -0.87 -4.70 24.92
CA SER A 135 -0.76 -3.46 24.14
C SER A 135 -1.29 -3.64 22.72
N LEU A 136 -1.07 -4.81 22.10
CA LEU A 136 -1.65 -5.14 20.81
C LEU A 136 -3.17 -5.20 20.89
N GLU A 137 -3.71 -5.91 21.87
CA GLU A 137 -5.17 -5.99 22.04
C GLU A 137 -5.82 -4.62 22.27
N GLU A 138 -5.22 -3.77 23.12
CA GLU A 138 -5.69 -2.40 23.35
C GLU A 138 -5.65 -1.56 22.07
N LEU A 139 -4.54 -1.61 21.32
CA LEU A 139 -4.39 -0.93 20.04
C LEU A 139 -5.46 -1.37 19.03
N LEU A 140 -5.69 -2.67 18.93
CA LEU A 140 -6.65 -3.26 18.01
C LEU A 140 -8.09 -2.90 18.38
N ARG A 141 -8.47 -3.00 19.65
CA ARG A 141 -9.79 -2.59 20.15
C ARG A 141 -10.05 -1.09 19.94
N HIS A 142 -9.00 -0.27 20.06
CA HIS A 142 -9.12 1.17 19.89
C HIS A 142 -9.26 1.60 18.43
N LEU A 143 -8.52 0.96 17.52
CA LEU A 143 -8.41 1.40 16.12
C LEU A 143 -9.31 0.66 15.14
N LEU A 144 -9.68 -0.60 15.44
CA LEU A 144 -10.42 -1.45 14.52
C LEU A 144 -11.87 -1.64 14.98
N PRO A 145 -12.83 -1.67 14.03
CA PRO A 145 -14.21 -2.01 14.37
C PRO A 145 -14.30 -3.48 14.81
N ALA A 146 -15.04 -3.74 15.88
CA ALA A 146 -15.32 -5.09 16.34
C ALA A 146 -16.25 -5.87 15.38
N PRO A 147 -16.11 -7.21 15.27
CA PRO A 147 -15.10 -8.04 15.94
C PRO A 147 -13.74 -8.00 15.24
N VAL A 148 -12.67 -8.05 16.02
CA VAL A 148 -11.28 -8.13 15.52
C VAL A 148 -10.71 -9.51 15.82
N HIS A 149 -9.90 -10.06 14.92
CA HIS A 149 -9.24 -11.34 15.15
C HIS A 149 -7.74 -11.14 15.40
N LEU A 150 -7.24 -11.77 16.46
CA LEU A 150 -5.82 -11.82 16.84
C LEU A 150 -5.36 -13.27 16.87
N ALA A 151 -4.44 -13.64 15.99
CA ALA A 151 -3.79 -14.93 16.00
C ALA A 151 -2.52 -14.86 16.86
N VAL A 152 -2.36 -15.81 17.78
CA VAL A 152 -1.18 -15.95 18.65
C VAL A 152 -0.45 -17.23 18.25
N TYR A 153 0.85 -17.13 17.97
CA TYR A 153 1.68 -18.23 17.49
C TYR A 153 2.72 -18.65 18.52
N GLU A 154 2.80 -19.95 18.78
CA GLU A 154 3.74 -20.54 19.75
C GLU A 154 4.38 -21.81 19.20
N VAL A 155 5.63 -22.05 19.60
CA VAL A 155 6.32 -23.32 19.34
C VAL A 155 5.89 -24.33 20.42
N ALA A 156 5.33 -25.46 20.01
CA ALA A 156 5.00 -26.58 20.89
C ALA A 156 6.23 -27.46 21.19
N GLU A 157 6.11 -28.29 22.24
CA GLU A 157 7.08 -29.34 22.54
C GLU A 157 7.16 -30.31 21.35
N GLY A 158 8.31 -30.36 20.67
CA GLY A 158 8.49 -31.06 19.39
C GLY A 158 8.79 -30.16 18.19
N GLY A 159 8.76 -28.83 18.37
CA GLY A 159 9.13 -27.86 17.34
C GLY A 159 8.02 -27.51 16.35
N GLU A 160 6.84 -28.11 16.48
CA GLU A 160 5.63 -27.70 15.77
C GLU A 160 5.24 -26.27 16.12
N VAL A 161 4.62 -25.55 15.18
CA VAL A 161 4.09 -24.20 15.44
C VAL A 161 2.57 -24.26 15.49
N ARG A 162 1.99 -23.79 16.60
CA ARG A 162 0.54 -23.73 16.82
C ARG A 162 0.05 -22.29 16.81
N CYS A 163 -1.15 -22.11 16.29
CA CYS A 163 -1.87 -20.85 16.24
C CYS A 163 -3.14 -20.93 17.08
N ALA A 164 -3.31 -20.03 18.04
CA ALA A 164 -4.58 -19.78 18.71
C ALA A 164 -5.21 -18.51 18.14
N LEU A 165 -6.37 -18.65 17.49
CA LEU A 165 -7.12 -17.53 16.92
C LEU A 165 -8.13 -17.01 17.94
N TRP A 166 -7.97 -15.76 18.36
CA TRP A 166 -8.84 -15.08 19.32
C TRP A 166 -9.73 -14.07 18.62
N ARG A 167 -10.96 -13.94 19.08
CA ARG A 167 -11.88 -12.85 18.76
C ARG A 167 -11.86 -11.83 19.89
N LEU A 168 -11.66 -10.57 19.53
CA LEU A 168 -11.73 -9.41 20.41
C LEU A 168 -13.01 -8.65 20.11
N ASP A 169 -13.91 -8.57 21.10
CA ASP A 169 -15.19 -7.89 20.98
C ASP A 169 -15.13 -6.52 21.66
N GLY A 170 -15.07 -5.46 20.85
CA GLY A 170 -15.27 -4.06 21.26
C GLY A 170 -14.64 -3.68 22.60
N ALA A 171 -15.45 -3.08 23.48
CA ALA A 171 -15.03 -2.59 24.79
C ALA A 171 -14.94 -3.68 25.89
N ALA A 172 -15.32 -4.93 25.58
CA ALA A 172 -15.18 -6.02 26.54
C ALA A 172 -13.69 -6.40 26.65
N GLN A 173 -13.18 -6.52 27.88
CA GLN A 173 -11.82 -7.00 28.13
C GLN A 173 -11.67 -8.49 27.78
N ASP A 174 -12.78 -9.22 27.77
CA ASP A 174 -12.77 -10.64 27.44
C ASP A 174 -12.49 -10.87 25.95
N ARG A 175 -11.80 -11.97 25.68
CA ARG A 175 -11.52 -12.49 24.34
C ARG A 175 -12.04 -13.91 24.24
N GLN A 176 -12.55 -14.27 23.07
CA GLN A 176 -13.08 -15.61 22.83
C GLN A 176 -12.10 -16.40 21.96
N LEU A 177 -11.71 -17.60 22.41
CA LEU A 177 -10.96 -18.52 21.55
C LEU A 177 -11.88 -19.03 20.44
N VAL A 178 -11.51 -18.73 19.19
CA VAL A 178 -12.26 -19.14 18.00
C VAL A 178 -11.80 -20.50 17.50
N ARG A 179 -10.48 -20.71 17.42
CA ARG A 179 -9.89 -21.92 16.85
C ARG A 179 -8.45 -22.13 17.32
N ARG A 180 -8.03 -23.39 17.43
CA ARG A 180 -6.61 -23.79 17.42
C ARG A 180 -6.28 -24.49 16.11
N ALA A 181 -5.11 -24.20 15.57
CA ALA A 181 -4.66 -24.74 14.29
C ALA A 181 -3.14 -24.95 14.29
N ARG A 182 -2.68 -25.89 13.47
CA ARG A 182 -1.25 -26.03 13.14
C ARG A 182 -0.87 -25.04 12.05
N VAL A 183 0.31 -24.45 12.18
CA VAL A 183 0.90 -23.59 11.13
C VAL A 183 1.73 -24.47 10.22
N VAL A 184 1.36 -24.50 8.95
CA VAL A 184 1.99 -25.35 7.94
C VAL A 184 2.64 -24.47 6.88
N ALA A 185 3.88 -24.78 6.52
CA ALA A 185 4.57 -24.10 5.44
C ALA A 185 3.87 -24.37 4.10
N GLU A 186 3.75 -23.33 3.30
CA GLU A 186 3.25 -23.41 1.93
C GLU A 186 4.40 -23.06 0.98
N GLU A 187 4.46 -23.71 -0.18
CA GLU A 187 5.41 -23.34 -1.23
C GLU A 187 4.98 -22.03 -1.88
N GLU A 188 5.95 -21.25 -2.36
CA GLU A 188 5.66 -20.04 -3.12
C GLU A 188 4.85 -20.40 -4.39
N PRO A 189 3.65 -19.82 -4.60
CA PRO A 189 2.86 -20.12 -5.77
C PRO A 189 3.52 -19.53 -7.03
N ALA A 190 3.54 -20.28 -8.12
CA ALA A 190 4.10 -19.82 -9.41
C ALA A 190 3.48 -18.49 -9.90
N LEU A 191 2.21 -18.23 -9.56
CA LEU A 191 1.57 -16.93 -9.73
C LEU A 191 0.75 -16.60 -8.48
N HIS A 192 1.14 -15.55 -7.77
CA HIS A 192 0.45 -15.12 -6.56
C HIS A 192 -0.96 -14.59 -6.90
N SER A 193 -2.01 -15.10 -6.25
CA SER A 193 -3.40 -14.68 -6.56
C SER A 193 -3.63 -13.19 -6.28
N ALA A 194 -2.89 -12.62 -5.34
CA ALA A 194 -2.84 -11.18 -5.09
C ALA A 194 -2.26 -10.33 -6.24
N CYS A 195 -1.51 -10.89 -7.21
CA CYS A 195 -0.89 -10.10 -8.29
C CYS A 195 -1.90 -9.24 -9.04
N ALA A 196 -3.11 -9.76 -9.32
CA ALA A 196 -4.15 -8.99 -10.00
C ALA A 196 -4.57 -7.76 -9.18
N HIS A 197 -4.84 -7.96 -7.88
CA HIS A 197 -5.22 -6.89 -6.95
C HIS A 197 -4.09 -5.88 -6.73
N LEU A 198 -2.84 -6.35 -6.62
CA LEU A 198 -1.67 -5.49 -6.46
C LEU A 198 -1.45 -4.60 -7.68
N LEU A 199 -1.72 -5.10 -8.89
CA LEU A 199 -1.64 -4.33 -10.13
C LEU A 199 -2.74 -3.25 -10.22
N GLU A 200 -3.94 -3.55 -9.75
CA GLU A 200 -5.05 -2.58 -9.70
C GLU A 200 -4.78 -1.42 -8.73
N ASP A 201 -4.23 -1.72 -7.56
CA ASP A 201 -3.82 -0.72 -6.57
C ASP A 201 -2.52 0.01 -6.97
N ALA A 202 -1.73 -0.57 -7.88
CA ALA A 202 -0.44 -0.01 -8.29
C ALA A 202 -0.48 0.92 -9.48
N VAL A 203 -1.42 0.73 -10.40
CA VAL A 203 -1.48 1.51 -11.63
C VAL A 203 -2.92 1.89 -11.94
N PHE A 204 -3.21 3.20 -11.89
CA PHE A 204 -4.50 3.72 -12.36
C PHE A 204 -4.54 3.70 -13.89
N ARG A 205 -5.29 2.75 -14.45
CA ARG A 205 -5.44 2.58 -15.91
C ARG A 205 -6.36 3.59 -16.58
N SER A 206 -7.13 4.37 -15.80
CA SER A 206 -8.06 5.37 -16.35
C SER A 206 -8.19 6.59 -15.46
N ARG A 207 -8.54 7.74 -16.08
CA ARG A 207 -8.84 9.01 -15.39
C ARG A 207 -9.91 8.80 -14.33
N GLY A 208 -10.99 8.10 -14.70
CA GLY A 208 -12.11 7.82 -13.79
C GLY A 208 -11.71 7.00 -12.57
N ALA A 209 -10.81 6.02 -12.70
CA ALA A 209 -10.36 5.22 -11.56
C ALA A 209 -9.58 6.05 -10.53
N ALA A 210 -8.67 6.91 -10.98
CA ALA A 210 -7.92 7.82 -10.11
C ALA A 210 -8.82 8.93 -9.53
N ARG A 211 -9.76 9.45 -10.34
CA ARG A 211 -10.75 10.46 -9.92
C ARG A 211 -11.57 9.97 -8.73
N ARG A 212 -12.12 8.76 -8.80
CA ARG A 212 -12.91 8.17 -7.70
C ARG A 212 -12.18 8.15 -6.37
N VAL A 213 -10.88 7.83 -6.37
CA VAL A 213 -10.06 7.86 -5.13
C VAL A 213 -10.01 9.27 -4.55
N LEU A 214 -9.73 10.30 -5.36
CA LEU A 214 -9.67 11.67 -4.87
C LEU A 214 -11.04 12.21 -4.45
N GLU A 215 -12.13 11.81 -5.14
CA GLU A 215 -13.50 12.15 -4.74
C GLU A 215 -13.82 11.63 -3.33
N GLU A 216 -13.44 10.39 -3.03
CA GLU A 216 -13.58 9.78 -1.70
C GLU A 216 -12.73 10.50 -0.64
N CYS A 217 -11.60 11.09 -1.05
CA CYS A 217 -10.71 11.85 -0.18
C CYS A 217 -11.18 13.28 0.11
N THR A 218 -12.16 13.84 -0.61
CA THR A 218 -12.58 15.26 -0.44
C THR A 218 -12.98 15.62 0.99
N SER A 219 -13.59 14.69 1.73
CA SER A 219 -13.94 14.86 3.14
C SER A 219 -12.76 14.74 4.12
N LEU A 220 -11.61 14.26 3.65
CA LEU A 220 -10.44 13.89 4.44
C LEU A 220 -9.19 14.73 4.12
N ILE A 221 -9.11 15.27 2.91
CA ILE A 221 -8.01 16.04 2.34
C ILE A 221 -8.64 17.18 1.54
N PRO A 222 -8.71 18.41 2.11
CA PRO A 222 -9.36 19.54 1.45
C PRO A 222 -8.82 19.83 0.04
N GLU A 223 -7.50 19.68 -0.15
CA GLU A 223 -6.80 19.89 -1.41
C GLU A 223 -7.23 18.93 -2.53
N ALA A 224 -7.80 17.77 -2.17
CA ALA A 224 -8.30 16.82 -3.17
C ALA A 224 -9.40 17.44 -4.04
N LYS A 225 -10.25 18.30 -3.48
CA LYS A 225 -11.28 19.01 -4.24
C LYS A 225 -10.65 19.96 -5.27
N ALA A 226 -9.67 20.74 -4.85
CA ALA A 226 -9.01 21.70 -5.73
C ALA A 226 -8.24 21.01 -6.88
N VAL A 227 -7.65 19.83 -6.64
CA VAL A 227 -7.08 18.99 -7.72
C VAL A 227 -8.16 18.54 -8.70
N LEU A 228 -9.32 18.08 -8.20
CA LEU A 228 -10.43 17.63 -9.05
C LEU A 228 -10.98 18.77 -9.92
N ASP A 229 -11.11 19.98 -9.36
CA ASP A 229 -11.59 21.16 -10.08
C ASP A 229 -10.65 21.51 -11.26
N LEU A 230 -9.33 21.45 -11.05
CA LEU A 230 -8.34 21.67 -12.11
C LEU A 230 -8.37 20.56 -13.17
N VAL A 231 -8.57 19.31 -12.75
CA VAL A 231 -8.73 18.18 -13.68
C VAL A 231 -9.96 18.39 -14.56
N ASP A 232 -11.07 18.88 -14.01
CA ASP A 232 -12.33 19.11 -14.77
C ASP A 232 -12.21 20.18 -15.84
N GLN A 233 -11.28 21.12 -15.68
CA GLN A 233 -10.96 22.12 -16.72
C GLN A 233 -10.11 21.53 -17.86
N CYS A 234 -9.58 20.31 -17.71
CA CYS A 234 -8.72 19.69 -18.70
C CYS A 234 -9.54 18.90 -19.75
N PRO A 235 -9.21 19.03 -21.06
CA PRO A 235 -9.86 18.26 -22.11
C PRO A 235 -9.68 16.75 -21.86
N GLN A 236 -10.68 15.95 -22.27
CA GLN A 236 -10.59 14.49 -22.13
C GLN A 236 -9.48 13.89 -23.03
N HIS A 237 -9.30 14.47 -24.21
CA HIS A 237 -8.34 14.02 -25.22
C HIS A 237 -7.46 15.20 -25.67
N PRO A 238 -6.48 15.63 -24.85
CA PRO A 238 -5.52 16.64 -25.26
C PRO A 238 -4.75 16.13 -26.49
N LYS A 239 -4.72 16.94 -27.55
CA LYS A 239 -3.96 16.65 -28.77
C LYS A 239 -2.64 17.42 -28.73
N LYS A 240 -1.54 16.73 -29.02
CA LYS A 240 -0.22 17.34 -29.18
C LYS A 240 -0.26 18.33 -30.36
N GLY A 241 0.47 19.43 -30.24
CA GLY A 241 0.78 20.30 -31.37
C GLY A 241 1.92 19.76 -32.23
N ASP A 242 2.39 20.59 -33.16
CA ASP A 242 3.35 20.17 -34.19
C ASP A 242 4.77 19.94 -33.64
N PHE A 243 5.12 20.57 -32.51
CA PHE A 243 6.47 20.49 -31.96
C PHE A 243 6.70 19.24 -31.10
N PRO A 244 7.92 18.66 -31.09
CA PRO A 244 8.22 17.43 -30.38
C PRO A 244 8.00 17.55 -28.86
N VAL A 245 7.60 16.44 -28.26
CA VAL A 245 7.49 16.28 -26.80
C VAL A 245 8.50 15.21 -26.38
N ILE A 246 9.42 15.61 -25.52
CA ILE A 246 10.53 14.78 -25.04
C ILE A 246 10.34 14.57 -23.53
N VAL A 247 10.29 13.31 -23.12
CA VAL A 247 10.24 12.94 -21.70
C VAL A 247 11.60 12.46 -21.27
N ILE A 248 12.12 13.02 -20.17
CA ILE A 248 13.37 12.57 -19.55
C ILE A 248 13.06 11.81 -18.26
N GLU A 249 13.35 10.50 -18.29
CA GLU A 249 13.15 9.56 -17.19
C GLU A 249 14.47 9.08 -16.60
N GLY A 250 14.46 8.70 -15.32
CA GLY A 250 15.60 8.04 -14.66
C GLY A 250 15.55 8.14 -13.13
N LEU A 251 16.43 7.41 -12.45
CA LEU A 251 16.52 7.42 -10.98
C LEU A 251 17.06 8.76 -10.46
N ASP A 252 16.75 9.10 -9.21
CA ASP A 252 17.31 10.31 -8.60
C ASP A 252 18.84 10.27 -8.58
N ALA A 253 19.46 11.46 -8.59
CA ALA A 253 20.91 11.64 -8.65
C ALA A 253 21.64 11.11 -9.92
N THR A 254 20.94 10.74 -11.00
CA THR A 254 21.60 10.29 -12.26
C THR A 254 21.99 11.42 -13.23
N GLY A 255 22.05 12.68 -12.77
CA GLY A 255 22.38 13.84 -13.62
C GLY A 255 21.26 14.32 -14.55
N LYS A 256 20.02 13.84 -14.37
CA LYS A 256 18.86 14.22 -15.19
C LYS A 256 18.68 15.73 -15.31
N THR A 257 18.78 16.47 -14.21
CA THR A 257 18.58 17.93 -14.21
C THR A 257 19.55 18.63 -15.16
N THR A 258 20.82 18.19 -15.16
CA THR A 258 21.86 18.73 -16.05
C THR A 258 21.54 18.45 -17.51
N LEU A 259 21.17 17.21 -17.84
CA LEU A 259 20.77 16.85 -19.21
C LEU A 259 19.50 17.60 -19.64
N THR A 260 18.48 17.64 -18.79
CA THR A 260 17.22 18.35 -19.02
C THR A 260 17.49 19.82 -19.36
N GLN A 261 18.37 20.49 -18.62
CA GLN A 261 18.70 21.88 -18.86
C GLN A 261 19.47 22.07 -20.17
N ALA A 262 20.47 21.23 -20.45
CA ALA A 262 21.22 21.28 -21.70
C ALA A 262 20.33 21.05 -22.94
N VAL A 263 19.44 20.06 -22.90
CA VAL A 263 18.51 19.77 -24.00
C VAL A 263 17.49 20.90 -24.15
N LYS A 264 17.02 21.49 -23.04
CA LYS A 264 16.10 22.63 -23.06
C LYS A 264 16.72 23.81 -23.80
N ASP A 265 17.94 24.18 -23.44
CA ASP A 265 18.60 25.35 -24.02
C ASP A 265 18.97 25.10 -25.49
N SER A 266 19.43 23.88 -25.83
CA SER A 266 19.76 23.50 -27.21
C SER A 266 18.55 23.55 -28.16
N LEU A 267 17.37 23.18 -27.68
CA LEU A 267 16.14 23.13 -28.49
C LEU A 267 15.25 24.38 -28.34
N ASN A 268 15.68 25.36 -27.54
CA ASN A 268 14.83 26.47 -27.10
C ASN A 268 13.45 25.98 -26.60
N ALA A 269 13.47 24.87 -25.85
CA ALA A 269 12.27 24.16 -25.45
C ALA A 269 11.65 24.75 -24.18
N VAL A 270 10.36 24.49 -23.98
CA VAL A 270 9.69 24.72 -22.69
C VAL A 270 9.88 23.50 -21.79
N LEU A 271 10.27 23.74 -20.54
CA LEU A 271 10.39 22.70 -19.52
C LEU A 271 9.13 22.63 -18.65
N LEU A 272 8.47 21.47 -18.65
CA LEU A 272 7.36 21.14 -17.76
C LEU A 272 7.77 20.05 -16.76
N ARG A 273 7.11 19.99 -15.59
CA ARG A 273 7.44 19.07 -14.50
C ARG A 273 6.20 18.36 -13.97
N SER A 274 6.37 17.15 -13.43
CA SER A 274 5.31 16.46 -12.67
C SER A 274 5.58 16.50 -11.14
N PRO A 275 4.60 16.91 -10.32
CA PRO A 275 3.29 17.44 -10.72
C PRO A 275 3.43 18.90 -11.25
N PRO A 276 2.48 19.40 -12.07
CA PRO A 276 2.52 20.77 -12.61
C PRO A 276 2.58 21.87 -11.54
N PRO A 277 3.08 23.07 -11.86
CA PRO A 277 3.14 24.19 -10.92
C PRO A 277 1.81 24.49 -10.22
N SER A 278 0.69 24.41 -10.94
CA SER A 278 -0.67 24.64 -10.45
C SER A 278 -1.10 23.78 -9.26
N VAL A 279 -0.45 22.64 -9.07
CA VAL A 279 -0.75 21.65 -8.00
C VAL A 279 0.49 21.31 -7.17
N SER A 280 1.64 21.91 -7.48
CA SER A 280 2.93 21.56 -6.88
C SER A 280 3.00 21.85 -5.39
N GLN A 281 2.27 22.87 -4.92
CA GLN A 281 2.17 23.21 -3.50
C GLN A 281 1.56 22.09 -2.64
N TRP A 282 0.76 21.20 -3.23
CA TRP A 282 0.11 20.09 -2.51
C TRP A 282 0.92 18.80 -2.54
N ARG A 283 2.06 18.76 -3.24
CA ARG A 283 2.88 17.56 -3.41
C ARG A 283 3.19 16.87 -2.08
N LYS A 284 3.67 17.63 -1.10
CA LYS A 284 4.05 17.10 0.22
C LYS A 284 2.85 16.44 0.94
N ILE A 285 1.67 17.05 0.84
CA ILE A 285 0.44 16.53 1.46
C ILE A 285 0.12 15.14 0.91
N PHE A 286 0.15 14.97 -0.42
CA PHE A 286 -0.15 13.68 -1.05
C PHE A 286 0.99 12.66 -0.95
N ASP A 287 2.25 13.11 -0.89
CA ASP A 287 3.40 12.21 -0.65
C ASP A 287 3.29 11.54 0.74
N ASP A 288 2.73 12.27 1.71
CA ASP A 288 2.43 11.82 3.06
C ASP A 288 1.16 10.96 3.19
N GLU A 289 0.46 10.67 2.09
CA GLU A 289 -0.73 9.79 2.05
C GLU A 289 -0.39 8.35 1.63
N PRO A 290 -1.19 7.34 2.02
CA PRO A 290 -1.03 5.96 1.57
C PRO A 290 -0.84 5.85 0.06
N THR A 291 -0.10 4.83 -0.38
CA THR A 291 0.29 4.62 -1.78
C THR A 291 -0.87 4.73 -2.76
N LEU A 292 -2.06 4.23 -2.40
CA LEU A 292 -3.28 4.37 -3.19
C LEU A 292 -3.62 5.84 -3.52
N ILE A 293 -3.68 6.69 -2.50
CA ILE A 293 -4.06 8.10 -2.61
C ILE A 293 -2.95 8.88 -3.32
N ARG A 294 -1.69 8.64 -2.92
CA ARG A 294 -0.52 9.26 -3.56
C ARG A 294 -0.48 8.96 -5.06
N ARG A 295 -0.67 7.70 -5.45
CA ARG A 295 -0.71 7.29 -6.87
C ARG A 295 -1.89 7.91 -7.61
N ALA A 296 -3.05 8.07 -6.97
CA ALA A 296 -4.20 8.71 -7.59
C ALA A 296 -3.96 10.19 -7.86
N PHE A 297 -3.31 10.89 -6.91
CA PHE A 297 -2.88 12.28 -7.09
C PHE A 297 -1.94 12.42 -8.30
N TYR A 298 -0.85 11.64 -8.35
CA TYR A 298 0.07 11.70 -9.50
C TYR A 298 -0.60 11.27 -10.82
N ALA A 299 -1.51 10.30 -10.79
CA ALA A 299 -2.25 9.89 -11.98
C ALA A 299 -3.13 11.02 -12.52
N LEU A 300 -3.83 11.77 -11.66
CA LEU A 300 -4.69 12.89 -12.06
C LEU A 300 -3.89 14.12 -12.49
N THR A 301 -2.84 14.47 -11.77
CA THR A 301 -2.00 15.63 -12.14
C THR A 301 -1.26 15.43 -13.45
N ASN A 302 -1.04 14.18 -13.87
CA ASN A 302 -0.55 13.87 -15.21
C ASN A 302 -1.56 14.22 -16.33
N TYR A 303 -2.88 14.26 -16.07
CA TYR A 303 -3.85 14.77 -17.05
C TYR A 303 -3.82 16.30 -17.16
N ILE A 304 -3.55 16.99 -16.04
CA ILE A 304 -3.30 18.44 -16.04
C ILE A 304 -2.05 18.73 -16.87
N LEU A 305 -0.97 17.99 -16.60
CA LEU A 305 0.28 18.08 -17.36
C LEU A 305 0.07 17.79 -18.86
N ALA A 306 -0.73 16.79 -19.21
CA ALA A 306 -1.04 16.48 -20.60
C ALA A 306 -1.75 17.65 -21.34
N SER A 307 -2.62 18.38 -20.64
CA SER A 307 -3.26 19.61 -21.16
C SER A 307 -2.23 20.73 -21.37
N GLU A 308 -1.30 20.91 -20.43
CA GLU A 308 -0.22 21.89 -20.55
C GLU A 308 0.75 21.54 -21.70
N ILE A 309 1.11 20.26 -21.85
CA ILE A 309 1.93 19.76 -22.97
C ILE A 309 1.25 20.05 -24.30
N ALA A 310 -0.04 19.75 -24.44
CA ALA A 310 -0.79 20.01 -25.67
C ALA A 310 -0.73 21.49 -26.07
N LYS A 311 -0.90 22.41 -25.11
CA LYS A 311 -0.83 23.86 -25.33
C LYS A 311 0.58 24.34 -25.66
N ALA A 312 1.60 23.82 -24.97
CA ALA A 312 2.98 24.24 -25.17
C ALA A 312 3.55 23.72 -26.51
N SER A 313 3.23 22.46 -26.85
CA SER A 313 3.69 21.80 -28.09
C SER A 313 3.09 22.36 -29.37
N SER A 314 2.12 23.27 -29.30
CA SER A 314 1.66 24.03 -30.47
C SER A 314 2.55 25.23 -30.80
N LYS A 315 3.52 25.56 -29.92
CA LYS A 315 4.35 26.76 -30.04
C LYS A 315 5.85 26.47 -30.05
N SER A 316 6.30 25.45 -29.32
CA SER A 316 7.71 25.11 -29.21
C SER A 316 7.92 23.66 -28.76
N PRO A 317 9.15 23.11 -28.92
CA PRO A 317 9.49 21.82 -28.32
C PRO A 317 9.21 21.81 -26.82
N VAL A 318 8.77 20.67 -26.30
CA VAL A 318 8.45 20.49 -24.88
C VAL A 318 9.33 19.42 -24.28
N ILE A 319 9.97 19.72 -23.16
CA ILE A 319 10.68 18.75 -22.33
C ILE A 319 9.89 18.54 -21.04
N VAL A 320 9.73 17.30 -20.65
CA VAL A 320 9.03 16.91 -19.42
C VAL A 320 10.02 16.22 -18.47
N ASP A 321 10.22 16.81 -17.29
CA ASP A 321 11.09 16.29 -16.24
C ASP A 321 10.28 15.61 -15.13
N ARG A 322 10.61 14.32 -14.91
CA ARG A 322 9.92 13.35 -14.04
C ARG A 322 8.49 13.08 -14.48
N LEU A 323 8.24 11.91 -15.07
CA LEU A 323 6.92 11.29 -15.02
C LEU A 323 6.97 10.09 -14.07
N VAL A 324 6.05 10.07 -13.11
CA VAL A 324 5.79 8.81 -12.41
C VAL A 324 5.34 7.80 -13.47
N LYS A 325 5.92 6.58 -13.45
CA LYS A 325 5.75 5.44 -14.40
C LYS A 325 4.31 4.96 -14.65
N THR A 326 3.31 5.77 -14.37
CA THR A 326 1.89 5.46 -14.51
C THR A 326 1.36 5.64 -15.94
N LEU A 327 2.13 6.11 -16.93
CA LEU A 327 1.50 6.64 -18.14
C LEU A 327 1.51 5.78 -19.41
N HIS A 328 0.36 5.15 -19.65
CA HIS A 328 -0.18 4.81 -20.98
C HIS A 328 -0.66 6.05 -21.76
N ILE A 329 -1.00 7.16 -21.07
CA ILE A 329 -1.70 8.34 -21.65
C ILE A 329 -0.77 9.25 -22.47
N ILE A 330 0.40 9.64 -21.95
CA ILE A 330 1.38 10.45 -22.72
C ILE A 330 1.90 9.63 -23.92
N LYS A 331 2.10 8.31 -23.75
CA LYS A 331 2.47 7.42 -24.86
C LYS A 331 1.39 7.34 -25.94
N LYS A 332 0.13 7.06 -25.58
CA LYS A 332 -0.95 6.84 -26.57
C LYS A 332 -1.52 8.12 -27.17
N ASN A 333 -1.69 9.19 -26.40
CA ASN A 333 -2.43 10.37 -26.84
C ASN A 333 -1.51 11.51 -27.32
N LEU A 334 -0.26 11.53 -26.89
CA LEU A 334 0.67 12.64 -27.17
C LEU A 334 1.92 12.21 -27.95
N GLY A 335 2.05 10.95 -28.37
CA GLY A 335 3.13 10.50 -29.27
C GLY A 335 4.53 10.94 -28.82
N ALA A 336 4.81 10.91 -27.51
CA ALA A 336 6.04 11.47 -26.95
C ALA A 336 7.26 10.56 -27.18
N LEU A 337 8.42 11.19 -27.40
CA LEU A 337 9.73 10.53 -27.43
C LEU A 337 10.22 10.37 -25.99
N PHE A 338 10.61 9.15 -25.60
CA PHE A 338 11.11 8.86 -24.27
C PHE A 338 12.63 8.68 -24.31
N LEU A 339 13.35 9.55 -23.61
CA LEU A 339 14.75 9.35 -23.26
C LEU A 339 14.84 8.82 -21.83
N SER A 340 15.30 7.58 -21.70
CA SER A 340 15.58 6.98 -20.40
C SER A 340 17.06 7.14 -20.09
N VAL A 341 17.38 7.90 -19.06
CA VAL A 341 18.74 8.09 -18.55
C VAL A 341 19.00 7.04 -17.48
N TYR A 342 19.54 5.89 -17.90
CA TYR A 342 20.13 4.92 -16.99
C TYR A 342 21.64 5.19 -16.94
N THR A 343 22.07 6.02 -16.00
CA THR A 343 23.51 6.12 -15.71
C THR A 343 23.88 4.94 -14.82
N VAL A 344 24.42 3.90 -15.44
CA VAL A 344 25.14 2.83 -14.75
C VAL A 344 26.52 3.41 -14.39
N PHE A 345 26.73 3.78 -13.14
CA PHE A 345 28.10 3.90 -12.63
C PHE A 345 28.61 2.48 -12.37
N PHE A 346 29.25 1.90 -13.39
CA PHE A 346 30.29 0.90 -13.16
C PHE A 346 31.63 1.64 -13.12
N THR A 347 32.47 1.25 -12.15
CA THR A 347 33.91 1.56 -11.98
C THR A 347 34.27 3.01 -11.61
N LEU A 348 35.09 3.30 -10.59
CA LEU A 348 36.14 2.53 -9.89
C LEU A 348 35.96 2.50 -8.35
#